data_AF-A0A8H8NXG1-F1
#
_entry.id   AF-A0A8H8NXG1-F1
#
_cell.length_a   1.000
_cell.length_b   1.000
_cell.length_c   1.000
_cell.angle_alpha   90.00
_cell.angle_beta   90.00
_cell.angle_gamma   90.00
#
_symmetry.space_group_name_H-M   'P 1'
#
loop_
_entity.id
_entity.type
_entity.pdbx_description
1 polymer ?
#
loop_
_entity_poly.entity_id
_entity_poly.type
_entity_poly.pdbx_seq_one_letter_code
_entity_poly.pdbx_strand_id
1 'polypeptide(L)'
;MFTKLLVVTALASAAFASECVRTYTVKEGDWCDTISAANNASTYQLSTVNADKINDSCTNLEVGQELCLGKVGQDCTITHNVVYGDTCDKIMQGAAINATMLYANNPQIDEYCSNIYIGEVLCVAGAYAAPESIPDRQIGSPGGEPAGPPASVPYPEAKATAKPKSNDPAPTPAPENNDPAPAPAPENNNSAPAPAPENSQPSSPSPDSDDDADLPECEDPNDDGY
;
A
#
# COMPACT_ATOMS: atom_id res chain seq x y z
N MET A 1 17.16 58.16 28.55
CA MET A 1 16.04 57.25 28.86
C MET A 1 15.34 56.90 27.56
N PHE A 2 15.53 55.72 26.99
CA PHE A 2 14.58 55.09 26.03
C PHE A 2 14.89 53.60 25.95
N THR A 3 14.29 52.82 26.86
CA THR A 3 14.31 51.36 26.79
C THR A 3 13.29 50.95 25.73
N LYS A 4 13.77 50.45 24.58
CA LYS A 4 12.89 49.88 23.54
C LYS A 4 12.37 48.53 24.03
N LEU A 5 11.06 48.47 24.30
CA LEU A 5 10.35 47.23 24.58
C LEU A 5 10.11 46.51 23.24
N LEU A 6 10.82 45.42 22.99
CA LEU A 6 10.53 44.51 21.87
C LEU A 6 9.38 43.59 22.31
N VAL A 7 8.20 43.81 21.75
CA VAL A 7 7.05 42.90 21.91
C VAL A 7 7.21 41.80 20.86
N VAL A 8 7.62 40.62 21.31
CA VAL A 8 7.63 39.40 20.48
C VAL A 8 6.24 38.77 20.61
N THR A 9 5.40 38.94 19.59
CA THR A 9 4.14 38.21 19.48
C THR A 9 4.42 36.78 19.03
N ALA A 10 4.26 35.83 19.94
CA ALA A 10 4.29 34.40 19.61
C ALA A 10 3.00 34.03 18.84
N LEU A 11 3.14 33.65 17.57
CA LEU A 11 2.09 32.97 16.82
C LEU A 11 2.04 31.51 17.31
N ALA A 12 1.09 31.20 18.19
CA ALA A 12 0.80 29.82 18.55
C ALA A 12 0.02 29.17 17.41
N SER A 13 0.66 28.31 16.62
CA SER A 13 -0.01 27.44 15.66
C SER A 13 -0.78 26.38 16.44
N ALA A 14 -2.11 26.49 16.51
CA ALA A 14 -2.96 25.44 17.04
C ALA A 14 -2.97 24.27 16.05
N ALA A 15 -2.33 23.16 16.39
CA ALA A 15 -2.51 21.90 15.68
C ALA A 15 -3.92 21.39 15.99
N PHE A 16 -4.83 21.45 15.02
CA PHE A 16 -6.12 20.78 15.15
C PHE A 16 -5.85 19.28 15.01
N ALA A 17 -5.98 18.52 16.09
CA ALA A 17 -5.97 17.07 16.01
C ALA A 17 -7.09 16.65 15.06
N SER A 18 -6.76 15.91 14.00
CA SER A 18 -7.75 15.46 13.03
C SER A 18 -8.82 14.59 13.71
N GLU A 19 -10.08 14.89 13.43
CA GLU A 19 -11.25 14.23 14.03
C GLU A 19 -11.43 12.81 13.47
N CYS A 20 -11.94 11.90 14.30
CA CYS A 20 -12.28 10.56 13.85
C CYS A 20 -13.55 10.57 12.98
N VAL A 21 -13.52 9.91 11.83
CA VAL A 21 -14.65 9.86 10.87
C VAL A 21 -15.32 8.49 10.80
N ARG A 22 -14.62 7.44 11.20
CA ARG A 22 -15.15 6.06 11.26
C ARG A 22 -14.75 5.45 12.58
N THR A 23 -15.70 4.86 13.29
CA THR A 23 -15.47 4.20 14.56
C THR A 23 -15.84 2.72 14.50
N TYR A 24 -15.25 1.95 15.41
CA TYR A 24 -15.56 0.55 15.62
C TYR A 24 -15.62 0.25 17.11
N THR A 25 -16.63 -0.50 17.54
CA THR A 25 -16.74 -1.00 18.91
C THR A 25 -16.20 -2.42 18.98
N VAL A 26 -15.16 -2.63 19.77
CA VAL A 26 -14.51 -3.93 19.99
C VAL A 26 -15.51 -4.95 20.51
N LYS A 27 -15.50 -6.14 19.91
CA LYS A 27 -16.32 -7.29 20.29
C LYS A 27 -15.44 -8.40 20.84
N GLU A 28 -16.08 -9.35 21.50
CA GLU A 28 -15.40 -10.57 21.98
C GLU A 28 -14.80 -11.33 20.80
N GLY A 29 -13.51 -11.70 20.91
CA GLY A 29 -12.76 -12.40 19.87
C GLY A 29 -12.12 -11.50 18.82
N ASP A 30 -12.24 -10.18 18.92
CA ASP A 30 -11.57 -9.26 18.02
C ASP A 30 -10.06 -9.12 18.32
N TRP A 31 -9.30 -8.88 17.26
CA TRP A 31 -7.90 -8.41 17.25
C TRP A 31 -7.78 -7.33 16.16
N CYS A 32 -6.68 -6.56 16.12
CA CYS A 32 -6.57 -5.45 15.17
C CYS A 32 -6.74 -5.87 13.70
N ASP A 33 -6.26 -7.06 13.32
CA ASP A 33 -6.29 -7.49 11.91
C ASP A 33 -7.67 -7.90 11.43
N THR A 34 -8.47 -8.66 12.21
CA THR A 34 -9.87 -8.91 11.79
C THR A 34 -10.71 -7.65 11.83
N ILE A 35 -10.48 -6.73 12.78
CA ILE A 35 -11.16 -5.44 12.77
C ILE A 35 -10.81 -4.70 11.47
N SER A 36 -9.53 -4.61 11.15
CA SER A 36 -9.03 -3.94 9.94
C SER A 36 -9.59 -4.55 8.67
N ALA A 37 -9.55 -5.89 8.55
CA ALA A 37 -10.01 -6.62 7.38
C ALA A 37 -11.53 -6.51 7.20
N ALA A 38 -12.30 -6.60 8.28
CA ALA A 38 -13.76 -6.50 8.23
C ALA A 38 -14.26 -5.07 7.91
N ASN A 39 -13.44 -4.05 8.18
CA ASN A 39 -13.82 -2.65 8.07
C ASN A 39 -13.05 -1.86 7.00
N ASN A 40 -12.27 -2.52 6.14
CA ASN A 40 -11.38 -1.88 5.16
C ASN A 40 -10.59 -0.72 5.79
N ALA A 41 -9.90 -1.02 6.88
CA ALA A 41 -8.98 -0.09 7.54
C ALA A 41 -7.59 -0.71 7.52
N SER A 42 -6.55 0.11 7.40
CA SER A 42 -5.18 -0.40 7.52
C SER A 42 -4.87 -0.74 8.98
N THR A 43 -4.22 -1.88 9.23
CA THR A 43 -3.74 -2.27 10.56
C THR A 43 -2.78 -1.21 11.11
N TYR A 44 -1.88 -0.68 10.28
CA TYR A 44 -1.01 0.44 10.63
C TYR A 44 -1.81 1.67 11.08
N GLN A 45 -2.78 2.08 10.28
CA GLN A 45 -3.62 3.24 10.57
C GLN A 45 -4.38 3.04 11.88
N LEU A 46 -5.05 1.90 12.05
CA LEU A 46 -5.79 1.53 13.26
C LEU A 46 -4.90 1.61 14.50
N SER A 47 -3.72 1.00 14.45
CA SER A 47 -2.77 1.03 15.55
C SER A 47 -2.38 2.48 15.89
N THR A 48 -2.04 3.29 14.89
CA THR A 48 -1.45 4.61 15.05
C THR A 48 -2.46 5.63 15.56
N VAL A 49 -3.67 5.66 15.00
CA VAL A 49 -4.69 6.64 15.40
C VAL A 49 -5.27 6.39 16.79
N ASN A 50 -5.05 5.21 17.36
CA ASN A 50 -5.49 4.81 18.70
C ASN A 50 -4.31 4.54 19.66
N ALA A 51 -3.11 5.05 19.39
CA ALA A 51 -1.93 4.77 20.21
C ALA A 51 -2.05 5.26 21.67
N ASP A 52 -3.01 6.13 21.96
CA ASP A 52 -3.38 6.55 23.32
C ASP A 52 -4.19 5.49 24.08
N LYS A 53 -4.75 4.49 23.38
CA LYS A 53 -5.64 3.46 23.92
C LYS A 53 -5.12 2.03 23.71
N ILE A 54 -4.38 1.77 22.63
CA ILE A 54 -3.88 0.43 22.28
C ILE A 54 -2.36 0.43 22.13
N ASN A 55 -1.74 -0.65 22.58
CA ASN A 55 -0.30 -0.88 22.43
C ASN A 55 0.04 -1.31 21.00
N ASP A 56 1.33 -1.27 20.66
CA ASP A 56 1.85 -1.51 19.31
C ASP A 56 1.55 -2.92 18.81
N SER A 57 1.47 -3.87 19.74
CA SER A 57 1.14 -5.27 19.49
C SER A 57 -0.37 -5.54 19.45
N CYS A 58 -1.21 -4.52 19.66
CA CYS A 58 -2.67 -4.66 19.76
C CYS A 58 -3.16 -5.79 20.70
N THR A 59 -2.45 -6.03 21.80
CA THR A 59 -2.76 -7.10 22.76
C THR A 59 -3.64 -6.67 23.93
N ASN A 60 -4.06 -5.41 23.97
CA ASN A 60 -4.81 -4.81 25.08
C ASN A 60 -6.20 -4.29 24.69
N LEU A 61 -6.83 -4.89 23.67
CA LEU A 61 -8.20 -4.55 23.29
C LEU A 61 -9.19 -4.93 24.41
N GLU A 62 -10.12 -4.03 24.70
CA GLU A 62 -11.18 -4.25 25.67
C GLU A 62 -12.55 -4.34 24.97
N VAL A 63 -13.36 -5.36 25.27
CA VAL A 63 -14.71 -5.47 24.71
C VAL A 63 -15.54 -4.23 25.08
N GLY A 64 -16.19 -3.62 24.08
CA GLY A 64 -16.93 -2.36 24.23
C GLY A 64 -16.08 -1.10 24.06
N GLN A 65 -14.75 -1.22 23.94
CA GLN A 65 -13.87 -0.10 23.62
C GLN A 65 -14.20 0.46 22.23
N GLU A 66 -14.27 1.79 22.12
CA GLU A 66 -14.42 2.48 20.84
C GLU A 66 -13.04 2.85 20.26
N LEU A 67 -12.76 2.29 19.08
CA LEU A 67 -11.58 2.56 18.28
C LEU A 67 -11.93 3.47 17.10
N CYS A 68 -10.98 4.32 16.75
CA CYS A 68 -11.03 5.09 15.52
C CYS A 68 -10.44 4.27 14.37
N LEU A 69 -11.20 4.10 13.29
CA LEU A 69 -10.74 3.41 12.08
C LEU A 69 -10.03 4.36 11.11
N GLY A 70 -10.36 5.65 11.13
CA GLY A 70 -9.78 6.66 10.23
C GLY A 70 -10.15 8.07 10.65
N LYS A 71 -9.29 9.04 10.32
CA LYS A 71 -9.46 10.45 10.66
C LYS A 71 -9.74 11.29 9.40
N VAL A 72 -10.24 12.52 9.57
CA VAL A 72 -10.45 13.45 8.45
C VAL A 72 -9.12 13.63 7.68
N GLY A 73 -9.13 13.31 6.39
CA GLY A 73 -7.95 13.39 5.52
C GLY A 73 -6.92 12.27 5.70
N GLN A 74 -7.14 11.34 6.64
CA GLN A 74 -6.26 10.20 6.97
C GLN A 74 -7.13 8.97 7.21
N ASP A 75 -7.88 8.57 6.18
CA ASP A 75 -8.79 7.44 6.20
C ASP A 75 -8.60 6.54 4.97
N CYS A 76 -7.64 5.62 5.04
CA CYS A 76 -7.45 4.65 3.98
C CYS A 76 -8.55 3.58 3.97
N THR A 77 -9.36 3.58 2.92
CA THR A 77 -10.46 2.63 2.69
C THR A 77 -10.20 1.68 1.51
N ILE A 78 -9.11 1.87 0.78
CA ILE A 78 -8.66 0.97 -0.29
C ILE A 78 -7.52 0.16 0.30
N THR A 79 -7.81 -1.09 0.66
CA THR A 79 -6.91 -1.95 1.43
C THR A 79 -6.64 -3.29 0.75
N HIS A 80 -5.51 -3.89 1.10
CA HIS A 80 -5.15 -5.26 0.74
C HIS A 80 -4.92 -6.08 2.01
N ASN A 81 -5.56 -7.25 2.11
CA ASN A 81 -5.30 -8.21 3.19
C ASN A 81 -4.19 -9.17 2.73
N VAL A 82 -3.07 -9.18 3.44
CA VAL A 82 -1.90 -10.01 3.09
C VAL A 82 -2.26 -11.49 3.19
N VAL A 83 -1.97 -12.23 2.13
CA VAL A 83 -2.17 -13.68 2.05
C VAL A 83 -0.86 -14.40 1.75
N TYR A 84 -0.89 -15.73 1.84
CA TYR A 84 0.28 -16.56 1.57
C TYR A 84 0.83 -16.31 0.16
N GLY A 85 2.14 -16.05 0.08
CA GLY A 85 2.85 -15.82 -1.18
C GLY A 85 2.78 -14.40 -1.72
N ASP A 86 2.18 -13.47 -0.98
CA ASP A 86 2.25 -12.04 -1.28
C ASP A 86 3.67 -11.51 -1.13
N THR A 87 4.01 -10.56 -2.00
CA THR A 87 5.21 -9.71 -1.93
C THR A 87 4.75 -8.28 -2.18
N CYS A 88 5.52 -7.28 -1.74
CA CYS A 88 5.19 -5.89 -2.01
C CYS A 88 5.02 -5.62 -3.51
N ASP A 89 5.83 -6.24 -4.38
CA ASP A 89 5.69 -6.11 -5.84
C ASP A 89 4.34 -6.61 -6.36
N LYS A 90 3.89 -7.78 -5.89
CA LYS A 90 2.58 -8.33 -6.28
C LYS A 90 1.44 -7.45 -5.79
N ILE A 91 1.55 -6.95 -4.56
CA ILE A 91 0.55 -6.06 -3.94
C ILE A 91 0.48 -4.74 -4.72
N MET A 92 1.62 -4.12 -5.01
CA MET A 92 1.70 -2.89 -5.80
C MET A 92 1.12 -3.07 -7.21
N GLN A 93 1.48 -4.15 -7.89
CA GLN A 93 0.94 -4.47 -9.21
C GLN A 93 -0.56 -4.70 -9.17
N GLY A 94 -1.06 -5.47 -8.19
CA GLY A 94 -2.47 -5.77 -8.02
C GLY A 94 -3.31 -4.52 -7.70
N ALA A 95 -2.76 -3.59 -6.93
CA ALA A 95 -3.42 -2.33 -6.57
C ALA A 95 -3.16 -1.19 -7.57
N ALA A 96 -2.31 -1.39 -8.58
CA ALA A 96 -1.87 -0.36 -9.53
C ALA A 96 -1.27 0.90 -8.84
N ILE A 97 -0.43 0.69 -7.82
CA ILE A 97 0.31 1.74 -7.12
C ILE A 97 1.82 1.55 -7.25
N ASN A 98 2.60 2.58 -6.92
CA ASN A 98 4.07 2.50 -6.88
C ASN A 98 4.58 2.37 -5.43
N ALA A 99 5.89 2.11 -5.31
CA ALA A 99 6.57 1.97 -4.03
C ALA A 99 6.39 3.20 -3.13
N THR A 100 6.48 4.41 -3.70
CA THR A 100 6.27 5.66 -2.94
C THR A 100 4.91 5.66 -2.25
N MET A 101 3.85 5.26 -2.94
CA MET A 101 2.52 5.22 -2.34
C MET A 101 2.36 4.11 -1.31
N LEU A 102 2.88 2.91 -1.60
CA LEU A 102 2.81 1.80 -0.64
C LEU A 102 3.52 2.15 0.66
N TYR A 103 4.78 2.59 0.61
CA TYR A 103 5.57 2.89 1.80
C TYR A 103 5.10 4.15 2.53
N ALA A 104 4.63 5.18 1.82
CA ALA A 104 4.08 6.37 2.47
C ALA A 104 2.80 6.06 3.25
N ASN A 105 1.97 5.14 2.73
CA ASN A 105 0.73 4.74 3.39
C ASN A 105 0.94 3.64 4.46
N ASN A 106 2.08 2.94 4.42
CA ASN A 106 2.41 1.82 5.31
C ASN A 106 3.87 1.92 5.76
N PRO A 107 4.24 2.95 6.55
CA PRO A 107 5.63 3.20 6.90
C PRO A 107 6.20 2.18 7.90
N GLN A 108 5.40 1.21 8.35
CA GLN A 108 5.90 0.05 9.09
C GLN A 108 6.59 -0.98 8.20
N ILE A 109 6.33 -0.99 6.89
CA ILE A 109 6.93 -1.97 5.98
C ILE A 109 8.42 -1.63 5.82
N ASP A 110 9.27 -2.63 6.01
CA ASP A 110 10.71 -2.49 5.81
C ASP A 110 11.09 -2.42 4.31
N GLU A 111 12.33 -2.03 4.02
CA GLU A 111 12.81 -1.87 2.64
C GLU A 111 12.82 -3.17 1.82
N TYR A 112 12.82 -4.33 2.48
CA TYR A 112 12.83 -5.65 1.85
C TYR A 112 11.45 -6.31 1.81
N CYS A 113 10.40 -5.62 2.29
CA CYS A 113 9.08 -6.19 2.49
C CYS A 113 9.08 -7.49 3.33
N SER A 114 10.06 -7.65 4.23
CA SER A 114 10.29 -8.92 4.93
C SER A 114 9.45 -9.08 6.18
N ASN A 115 8.85 -7.99 6.66
CA ASN A 115 8.10 -7.93 7.91
C ASN A 115 6.58 -7.93 7.74
N ILE A 116 6.05 -8.07 6.52
CA ILE A 116 4.61 -8.29 6.33
C ILE A 116 4.22 -9.73 6.69
N TYR A 117 2.99 -9.92 7.19
CA TYR A 117 2.51 -11.23 7.61
C TYR A 117 1.08 -11.49 7.17
N ILE A 118 0.70 -12.77 7.09
CA ILE A 118 -0.66 -13.18 6.67
C ILE A 118 -1.69 -12.60 7.64
N GLY A 119 -2.70 -11.92 7.11
CA GLY A 119 -3.75 -11.25 7.88
C GLY A 119 -3.52 -9.76 8.09
N GLU A 120 -2.29 -9.25 7.92
CA GLU A 120 -2.03 -7.82 7.99
C GLU A 120 -2.81 -7.08 6.89
N VAL A 121 -3.42 -5.94 7.23
CA VAL A 121 -4.17 -5.14 6.27
C VAL A 121 -3.40 -3.88 5.90
N LEU A 122 -2.94 -3.84 4.65
CA LEU A 122 -2.15 -2.74 4.11
C LEU A 122 -3.06 -1.73 3.40
N CYS A 123 -2.74 -0.45 3.55
CA CYS A 123 -3.34 0.62 2.76
C CYS A 123 -2.75 0.63 1.35
N VAL A 124 -3.57 0.40 0.33
CA VAL A 124 -3.13 0.40 -1.08
C VAL A 124 -3.79 1.50 -1.90
N ALA A 125 -4.23 2.57 -1.24
CA ALA A 125 -4.75 3.75 -1.91
C ALA A 125 -3.68 4.43 -2.77
N GLY A 126 -4.06 4.85 -3.98
CA GLY A 126 -3.20 5.63 -4.88
C GLY A 126 -3.01 7.10 -4.46
N ALA A 127 -3.54 7.49 -3.29
CA ALA A 127 -3.35 8.79 -2.67
C ALA A 127 -2.89 8.63 -1.22
N TYR A 128 -2.22 9.66 -0.68
CA TYR A 128 -1.71 9.63 0.68
C TYR A 128 -2.88 9.68 1.67
N ALA A 129 -2.91 8.72 2.60
CA ALA A 129 -3.95 8.56 3.60
C ALA A 129 -3.42 8.12 4.97
N ALA A 130 -2.10 7.95 5.13
CA ALA A 130 -1.53 7.55 6.41
C ALA A 130 -1.69 8.63 7.48
N PRO A 131 -1.89 8.21 8.75
CA PRO A 131 -1.73 9.10 9.89
C PRO A 131 -0.27 9.54 10.05
N GLU A 132 -0.06 10.60 10.82
CA GLU A 132 1.29 11.00 11.22
C GLU A 132 1.95 9.88 12.04
N SER A 133 3.21 9.57 11.73
CA SER A 133 3.98 8.57 12.47
C SER A 133 4.23 9.05 13.90
N ILE A 134 4.09 8.14 14.86
CA ILE A 134 4.43 8.42 16.26
C ILE A 134 5.92 8.09 16.48
N PRO A 135 6.73 9.04 16.97
CA PRO A 135 8.13 8.77 17.31
C PRO A 135 8.26 7.67 18.36
N ASP A 136 9.33 6.88 18.27
CA ASP A 136 9.70 5.81 19.22
C ASP A 136 8.71 4.63 19.32
N ARG A 137 7.72 4.57 18.42
CA ARG A 137 6.77 3.46 18.31
C ARG A 137 7.28 2.43 17.30
N GLN A 138 7.51 1.20 17.73
CA GLN A 138 7.99 0.15 16.83
C GLN A 138 6.78 -0.56 16.20
N ILE A 139 6.34 -0.02 15.08
CA ILE A 139 5.16 -0.53 14.37
C ILE A 139 5.56 -1.72 13.50
N GLY A 140 4.75 -2.79 13.51
CA GLY A 140 5.02 -4.00 12.74
C GLY A 140 5.74 -5.11 13.53
N SER A 141 5.84 -5.00 14.86
CA SER A 141 6.19 -6.19 15.66
C SER A 141 4.97 -7.13 15.64
N PRO A 142 5.10 -8.41 15.26
CA PRO A 142 3.99 -9.35 15.23
C PRO A 142 3.35 -9.37 16.62
N GLY A 143 2.16 -8.80 16.69
CA GLY A 143 1.46 -8.52 17.92
C GLY A 143 0.86 -9.78 18.50
N GLY A 144 1.69 -10.59 19.16
CA GLY A 144 1.27 -11.83 19.80
C GLY A 144 0.87 -12.92 18.80
N GLU A 145 1.15 -14.17 19.20
CA GLU A 145 0.66 -15.35 18.49
C GLU A 145 -0.83 -15.21 18.16
N PRO A 146 -1.28 -15.63 16.97
CA PRO A 146 -2.69 -15.66 16.70
C PRO A 146 -3.40 -16.48 17.79
N ALA A 147 -4.48 -15.96 18.36
CA ALA A 147 -5.38 -16.69 19.25
C ALA A 147 -5.95 -17.91 18.50
N GLY A 148 -5.17 -18.99 18.46
CA GLY A 148 -5.47 -20.22 17.75
C GLY A 148 -5.50 -20.07 16.22
N PRO A 149 -5.54 -21.21 15.51
CA PRO A 149 -5.92 -21.21 14.11
C PRO A 149 -7.24 -20.45 13.97
N PRO A 150 -7.46 -19.67 12.90
CA PRO A 150 -8.76 -19.07 12.66
C PRO A 150 -9.80 -20.16 12.83
N ALA A 151 -10.81 -19.91 13.67
CA ALA A 151 -11.98 -20.77 13.72
C ALA A 151 -12.33 -21.07 12.28
N SER A 152 -12.42 -22.35 11.93
CA SER A 152 -12.62 -22.87 10.58
C SER A 152 -14.02 -22.52 10.07
N VAL A 153 -14.33 -21.23 10.01
CA VAL A 153 -15.26 -20.71 9.04
C VAL A 153 -14.57 -20.89 7.70
N PRO A 154 -15.18 -21.63 6.75
CA PRO A 154 -14.64 -21.69 5.41
C PRO A 154 -14.57 -20.24 4.92
N TYR A 155 -13.36 -19.72 4.76
CA TYR A 155 -13.12 -18.59 3.88
C TYR A 155 -13.81 -18.99 2.58
N PRO A 156 -14.88 -18.30 2.12
CA PRO A 156 -15.37 -18.57 0.79
C PRO A 156 -14.20 -18.19 -0.10
N GLU A 157 -13.54 -19.23 -0.61
CA GLU A 157 -12.55 -19.17 -1.67
C GLU A 157 -12.99 -18.04 -2.59
N ALA A 158 -12.19 -16.97 -2.62
CA ALA A 158 -12.51 -15.78 -3.39
C ALA A 158 -12.85 -16.30 -4.78
N LYS A 159 -14.14 -16.26 -5.12
CA LYS A 159 -14.66 -16.93 -6.29
C LYS A 159 -13.91 -16.32 -7.44
N ALA A 160 -12.99 -17.10 -8.03
CA ALA A 160 -12.18 -16.66 -9.15
C ALA A 160 -13.15 -16.04 -10.16
N THR A 161 -13.08 -14.71 -10.29
CA THR A 161 -13.79 -14.04 -11.36
C THR A 161 -13.19 -14.61 -12.61
N ALA A 162 -14.02 -15.33 -13.36
CA ALA A 162 -13.61 -15.93 -14.61
C ALA A 162 -12.95 -14.84 -15.45
N LYS A 163 -11.68 -15.05 -15.79
CA LYS A 163 -11.01 -14.38 -16.91
C LYS A 163 -12.03 -14.30 -18.05
N PRO A 164 -12.32 -13.11 -18.62
CA PRO A 164 -13.23 -13.05 -19.75
C PRO A 164 -12.65 -13.91 -20.87
N LYS A 165 -13.38 -14.97 -21.23
CA LYS A 165 -13.11 -15.74 -22.44
C LYS A 165 -13.37 -14.79 -23.60
N SER A 166 -12.32 -14.24 -24.17
CA SER A 166 -12.33 -13.58 -25.47
C SER A 166 -12.75 -14.60 -26.53
N ASN A 167 -14.05 -14.74 -26.75
CA ASN A 167 -14.64 -15.49 -27.87
C ASN A 167 -15.96 -14.82 -28.25
N ASP A 168 -15.91 -13.51 -28.55
CA ASP A 168 -16.94 -12.88 -29.40
C ASP A 168 -16.26 -12.48 -30.72
N PRO A 169 -16.84 -12.81 -31.89
CA PRO A 169 -16.31 -12.39 -33.18
C PRO A 169 -16.27 -10.86 -33.29
N ALA A 170 -15.16 -10.34 -33.79
CA ALA A 170 -14.98 -8.93 -34.11
C ALA A 170 -16.17 -8.38 -34.94
N PRO A 171 -16.72 -7.20 -34.62
CA PRO A 171 -17.72 -6.58 -35.46
C PRO A 171 -17.09 -6.11 -36.78
N THR A 172 -17.63 -6.63 -37.88
CA THR A 172 -17.37 -6.19 -39.25
C THR A 172 -17.52 -4.67 -39.38
N PRO A 173 -16.59 -3.95 -40.03
CA PRO A 173 -16.74 -2.51 -40.22
C PRO A 173 -17.88 -2.21 -41.21
N ALA A 174 -18.77 -1.29 -40.82
CA ALA A 174 -19.78 -0.70 -41.70
C ALA A 174 -19.12 0.30 -42.68
N PRO A 175 -19.67 0.50 -43.88
CA PRO A 175 -19.02 1.29 -44.94
C PRO A 175 -19.01 2.79 -44.64
N GLU A 176 -17.87 3.43 -44.91
CA GLU A 176 -17.66 4.88 -44.90
C GLU A 176 -18.51 5.57 -45.97
N ASN A 177 -19.40 6.48 -45.55
CA ASN A 177 -19.98 7.49 -46.42
C ASN A 177 -19.08 8.72 -46.43
N ASN A 178 -18.37 8.91 -47.54
CA ASN A 178 -17.58 10.08 -47.84
C ASN A 178 -18.48 11.20 -48.39
N ASP A 179 -18.66 12.28 -47.63
CA ASP A 179 -19.07 13.58 -48.18
C ASP A 179 -17.97 14.64 -47.91
N PRO A 180 -17.60 15.48 -48.90
CA PRO A 180 -16.45 16.37 -48.78
C PRO A 180 -16.81 17.68 -48.07
N ALA A 181 -16.04 18.03 -47.02
CA ALA A 181 -16.05 19.37 -46.44
C ALA A 181 -15.27 20.37 -47.34
N PRO A 182 -15.76 21.61 -47.53
CA PRO A 182 -15.10 22.59 -48.37
C PRO A 182 -13.92 23.26 -47.66
N ALA A 183 -12.83 23.44 -48.40
CA ALA A 183 -11.64 24.17 -47.98
C ALA A 183 -11.90 25.67 -47.77
N PRO A 184 -11.09 26.31 -46.92
CA PRO A 184 -10.43 27.53 -47.36
C PRO A 184 -8.90 27.48 -47.26
N ALA A 185 -8.32 27.84 -48.41
CA ALA A 185 -7.08 28.54 -48.78
C ALA A 185 -6.07 29.05 -47.70
N PRO A 186 -4.81 29.32 -48.12
CA PRO A 186 -3.60 28.98 -47.35
C PRO A 186 -2.78 30.20 -46.88
N GLU A 187 -1.56 29.89 -46.36
CA GLU A 187 -0.36 30.73 -46.16
C GLU A 187 -0.10 31.18 -44.71
N ASN A 188 1.11 31.16 -44.15
CA ASN A 188 2.44 30.72 -44.60
C ASN A 188 3.45 30.71 -43.42
N ASN A 189 4.25 29.65 -43.37
CA ASN A 189 5.71 29.61 -43.19
C ASN A 189 6.47 30.20 -41.99
N ASN A 190 7.27 29.27 -41.43
CA ASN A 190 8.69 29.35 -41.09
C ASN A 190 9.10 29.68 -39.66
N SER A 191 9.58 28.65 -38.94
CA SER A 191 11.02 28.57 -38.63
C SER A 191 11.45 27.13 -38.37
N ALA A 192 12.59 26.80 -38.98
CA ALA A 192 13.26 25.51 -39.00
C ALA A 192 14.06 25.24 -37.69
N PRO A 193 14.56 24.00 -37.48
CA PRO A 193 15.04 23.49 -36.19
C PRO A 193 16.59 23.49 -36.10
N ALA A 194 17.12 23.44 -34.87
CA ALA A 194 18.49 23.01 -34.55
C ALA A 194 18.67 22.79 -33.03
N PRO A 195 19.72 22.09 -32.55
CA PRO A 195 20.01 20.68 -32.76
C PRO A 195 20.20 19.91 -31.44
N ALA A 196 20.33 18.60 -31.54
CA ALA A 196 20.61 17.66 -30.44
C ALA A 196 21.98 17.87 -29.77
N PRO A 197 22.16 17.45 -28.52
CA PRO A 197 23.45 17.06 -28.00
C PRO A 197 23.66 15.54 -28.10
N GLU A 198 24.72 15.18 -28.82
CA GLU A 198 25.47 13.93 -28.69
C GLU A 198 25.82 13.68 -27.22
N ASN A 199 25.54 12.48 -26.70
CA ASN A 199 26.30 11.95 -25.59
C ASN A 199 26.62 10.47 -25.86
N SER A 200 27.88 10.23 -26.18
CA SER A 200 28.50 8.92 -26.30
C SER A 200 28.94 8.47 -24.92
N GLN A 201 28.50 7.31 -24.44
CA GLN A 201 29.30 6.39 -23.62
C GLN A 201 28.51 5.09 -23.30
N PRO A 202 29.19 3.99 -22.92
CA PRO A 202 29.13 2.76 -23.68
C PRO A 202 28.34 1.65 -23.00
N SER A 203 28.00 0.68 -23.85
CA SER A 203 27.43 -0.62 -23.57
C SER A 203 28.06 -1.29 -22.33
N SER A 204 27.23 -1.58 -21.35
CA SER A 204 27.55 -2.54 -20.29
C SER A 204 27.08 -3.94 -20.76
N PRO A 205 27.94 -4.96 -20.72
CA PRO A 205 27.55 -6.31 -21.12
C PRO A 205 26.71 -7.00 -20.03
N SER A 206 25.67 -7.70 -20.45
CA SER A 206 25.03 -8.76 -19.69
C SER A 206 26.05 -9.83 -19.28
N PRO A 207 25.92 -10.42 -18.09
CA PRO A 207 26.33 -11.79 -17.87
C PRO A 207 25.09 -12.69 -17.86
N ASP A 208 24.80 -13.29 -19.02
CA ASP A 208 24.25 -14.64 -19.05
C ASP A 208 25.47 -15.57 -19.00
N SER A 209 25.66 -16.26 -17.89
CA SER A 209 26.47 -17.48 -17.79
C SER A 209 25.93 -18.32 -16.65
N ASP A 210 25.44 -19.49 -17.01
CA ASP A 210 25.16 -20.61 -16.15
C ASP A 210 26.38 -20.94 -15.27
N ASP A 211 26.20 -20.94 -13.95
CA ASP A 211 27.11 -21.57 -12.99
C ASP A 211 26.28 -22.42 -12.02
N ASP A 212 25.71 -23.49 -12.56
CA ASP A 212 25.36 -24.70 -11.81
C ASP A 212 26.65 -25.45 -11.44
N ALA A 213 27.29 -25.08 -10.33
CA ALA A 213 28.27 -25.94 -9.65
C ALA A 213 28.48 -25.52 -8.19
N ASP A 214 28.39 -26.53 -7.31
CA ASP A 214 28.80 -26.54 -5.90
C ASP A 214 27.97 -25.72 -4.89
N LEU A 215 26.71 -26.12 -4.70
CA LEU A 215 26.07 -26.01 -3.38
C LEU A 215 26.42 -27.26 -2.55
N PRO A 216 27.00 -27.13 -1.35
CA PRO A 216 27.24 -28.27 -0.47
C PRO A 216 25.89 -28.88 -0.07
N GLU A 217 25.79 -30.20 -0.18
CA GLU A 217 24.62 -30.98 0.22
C GLU A 217 24.22 -30.62 1.66
N CYS A 218 22.98 -30.16 1.83
CA CYS A 218 22.38 -30.08 3.15
C CYS A 218 22.20 -31.51 3.66
N GLU A 219 23.09 -31.98 4.53
CA GLU A 219 22.90 -33.21 5.29
C GLU A 219 21.55 -33.14 6.00
N ASP A 220 20.64 -34.06 5.65
CA ASP A 220 19.34 -34.22 6.30
C ASP A 220 19.56 -34.75 7.73
N PRO A 221 19.23 -33.99 8.79
CA PRO A 221 19.48 -34.42 10.15
C PRO A 221 18.54 -35.54 10.62
N ASN A 222 17.66 -36.06 9.76
CA ASN A 222 16.72 -37.14 10.09
C ASN A 222 16.84 -38.40 9.23
N ASP A 223 17.98 -38.65 8.58
CA ASP A 223 18.24 -39.97 7.95
C ASP A 223 18.74 -40.97 9.00
N ASP A 224 17.81 -41.54 9.78
CA ASP A 224 18.06 -42.62 10.73
C ASP A 224 18.04 -43.99 10.04
N GLY A 225 19.04 -44.22 9.18
CA GLY A 225 19.23 -45.43 8.40
C GLY A 225 18.90 -46.74 9.14
N TYR A 226 17.78 -47.35 8.74
CA TYR A 226 17.36 -48.71 9.04
C TYR A 226 16.63 -49.34 7.85
#